data_AF-A0A2H0YSN2-F1
#
_entry.id   AF-A0A2H0YSN2-F1
#
_cell.length_a   1.000
_cell.length_b   1.000
_cell.length_c   1.000
_cell.angle_alpha   90.00
_cell.angle_beta   90.00
_cell.angle_gamma   90.00
#
_symmetry.space_group_name_H-M   'P 1'
#
loop_
_entity.id
_entity.type
_entity.pdbx_description
1 polymer ?
#
loop_
_entity_poly.entity_id
_entity_poly.type
_entity_poly.pdbx_seq_one_letter_code
_entity_poly.pdbx_strand_id
1 'polypeptide(L)'
;MAEYIVDYHLHSRFSRAVSRDMNLEEMSLWGEKKGIDVLACADFTHPEWLKELRAKLRLQKNGLYALKDEKPKTHFLLSTELSAIYTQDGKVHRIH
;
A
#
# COMPACT_ATOMS: atom_id res chain seq x y z
N MET A 1 -7.68 24.40 -3.73
CA MET A 1 -6.71 23.33 -3.41
C MET A 1 -7.23 22.06 -4.04
N ALA A 2 -6.36 21.15 -4.48
CA ALA A 2 -6.81 19.82 -4.90
C ALA A 2 -7.21 19.03 -3.64
N GLU A 3 -8.36 18.36 -3.69
CA GLU A 3 -8.84 17.45 -2.65
C GLU A 3 -8.57 16.01 -3.10
N TYR A 4 -8.18 15.15 -2.16
CA TYR A 4 -7.90 13.74 -2.41
C TYR A 4 -8.58 12.90 -1.33
N ILE A 5 -9.30 11.86 -1.74
CA ILE A 5 -9.75 10.78 -0.87
C ILE A 5 -8.63 9.74 -0.83
N VAL A 6 -8.10 9.49 0.37
CA VAL A 6 -6.93 8.63 0.57
C VAL A 6 -7.22 7.55 1.60
N ASP A 7 -6.85 6.32 1.27
CA ASP A 7 -6.80 5.20 2.21
C ASP A 7 -5.34 4.85 2.52
N TYR A 8 -4.92 5.12 3.75
CA TYR A 8 -3.53 4.97 4.20
C TYR A 8 -3.20 3.59 4.78
N HIS A 9 -4.21 2.79 5.14
CA HIS A 9 -4.01 1.53 5.86
C HIS A 9 -4.71 0.38 5.15
N LEU A 10 -3.94 -0.29 4.31
CA LEU A 10 -4.33 -1.53 3.65
C LEU A 10 -3.34 -2.63 4.00
N HIS A 11 -3.54 -3.79 3.39
CA HIS A 11 -2.56 -4.86 3.38
C HIS A 11 -2.45 -5.47 1.99
N SER A 12 -1.27 -5.98 1.68
CA SER A 12 -0.99 -6.75 0.48
C SER A 12 -1.49 -8.20 0.61
N ARG A 13 -1.56 -8.91 -0.52
CA ARG A 13 -1.80 -10.38 -0.55
C ARG A 13 -0.79 -11.23 0.23
N PHE A 14 0.32 -10.64 0.69
CA PHE A 14 1.34 -11.32 1.49
C PHE A 14 1.10 -11.24 3.00
N SER A 15 0.17 -10.38 3.43
CA SER A 15 -0.27 -10.33 4.82
C SER A 15 -1.18 -11.51 5.17
N ARG A 16 -1.17 -11.88 6.45
CA ARG A 16 -1.98 -13.00 6.95
C ARG A 16 -3.47 -12.62 6.89
N ALA A 17 -4.30 -13.58 6.49
CA ALA A 17 -5.76 -13.42 6.42
C ALA A 17 -6.26 -12.31 5.48
N VAL A 18 -5.46 -11.94 4.48
CA VAL A 18 -5.83 -10.99 3.41
C VAL A 18 -6.19 -11.76 2.13
N SER A 19 -7.08 -11.18 1.30
CA SER A 19 -7.43 -11.76 0.00
C SER A 19 -6.20 -11.94 -0.89
N ARG A 20 -6.17 -13.04 -1.65
CA ARG A 20 -5.16 -13.27 -2.70
C ARG A 20 -5.25 -12.23 -3.82
N ASP A 21 -6.42 -11.61 -3.96
CA ASP A 21 -6.71 -10.61 -4.98
C ASP A 21 -6.29 -9.20 -4.54
N MET A 22 -5.65 -9.01 -3.38
CA MET A 22 -5.00 -7.73 -3.02
C MET A 22 -3.69 -7.53 -3.82
N ASN A 23 -3.84 -7.39 -5.14
CA ASN A 23 -2.82 -6.99 -6.09
C ASN A 23 -3.11 -5.56 -6.61
N LEU A 24 -2.14 -4.94 -7.29
CA LEU A 24 -2.24 -3.54 -7.69
C LEU A 24 -3.38 -3.25 -8.68
N GLU A 25 -3.64 -4.18 -9.59
CA GLU A 25 -4.69 -4.05 -10.61
C GLU A 25 -6.09 -4.06 -9.98
N GLU A 26 -6.36 -5.04 -9.11
CA GLU A 26 -7.62 -5.12 -8.36
C GLU A 26 -7.77 -3.95 -7.38
N MET A 27 -6.69 -3.56 -6.70
CA MET A 27 -6.69 -2.37 -5.84
C MET A 27 -7.05 -1.11 -6.64
N SER A 28 -6.44 -0.91 -7.81
CA SER A 28 -6.73 0.23 -8.70
C SER A 28 -8.21 0.24 -9.12
N LEU A 29 -8.72 -0.91 -9.58
CA LEU A 29 -10.10 -1.10 -10.00
C LEU A 29 -11.10 -0.78 -8.89
N TRP A 30 -10.88 -1.29 -7.68
CA TRP A 30 -11.77 -1.05 -6.56
C TRP A 30 -11.62 0.36 -5.98
N GLY A 31 -10.42 0.93 -6.00
CA GLY A 31 -10.18 2.34 -5.66
C GLY A 31 -11.02 3.25 -6.55
N GLU A 32 -11.00 3.02 -7.87
CA GLU A 32 -11.81 3.78 -8.82
C GLU A 32 -13.30 3.63 -8.54
N LYS A 33 -13.78 2.38 -8.36
CA LYS A 33 -15.20 2.11 -8.07
C LYS A 33 -15.68 2.77 -6.78
N LYS A 34 -14.80 2.86 -5.78
CA LYS A 34 -15.11 3.49 -4.48
C LYS A 34 -14.89 5.00 -4.47
N GLY A 35 -14.28 5.57 -5.51
CA GLY A 35 -13.92 6.99 -5.55
C GLY A 35 -12.75 7.35 -4.64
N ILE A 36 -11.81 6.43 -4.42
CA ILE A 36 -10.59 6.68 -3.66
C ILE A 36 -9.49 7.07 -4.63
N ASP A 37 -8.97 8.29 -4.51
CA ASP A 37 -7.96 8.83 -5.42
C ASP A 37 -6.57 8.24 -5.17
N VAL A 38 -6.24 7.89 -3.92
CA VAL A 38 -4.93 7.36 -3.54
C VAL A 38 -5.05 6.19 -2.57
N LEU A 39 -4.38 5.08 -2.88
CA LEU A 39 -4.30 3.89 -2.04
C LEU A 39 -2.87 3.66 -1.53
N ALA A 40 -2.77 3.23 -0.28
CA ALA A 40 -1.53 2.71 0.26
C ALA A 40 -1.18 1.33 -0.32
N CYS A 41 0.01 1.22 -0.91
CA CYS A 41 0.72 -0.04 -1.07
C CYS A 41 1.40 -0.40 0.24
N ALA A 42 0.60 -0.90 1.19
CA ALA A 42 1.08 -1.38 2.47
C ALA A 42 2.02 -2.59 2.33
N ASP A 43 2.69 -2.95 3.42
CA ASP A 43 3.57 -4.12 3.52
C ASP A 43 4.76 -4.11 2.53
N PHE A 44 5.21 -2.94 2.07
CA PHE A 44 6.29 -2.84 1.08
C PHE A 44 7.61 -3.51 1.52
N THR A 45 7.76 -3.81 2.81
CA THR A 45 8.91 -4.51 3.38
C THR A 45 8.96 -5.99 2.99
N HIS A 46 7.86 -6.58 2.52
CA HIS A 46 7.86 -7.94 1.99
C HIS A 46 8.62 -8.00 0.65
N PRO A 47 9.63 -8.88 0.50
CA PRO A 47 10.57 -8.82 -0.63
C PRO A 47 9.92 -9.09 -1.99
N GLU A 48 9.00 -10.06 -2.07
CA GLU A 48 8.26 -10.32 -3.33
C GLU A 48 7.27 -9.20 -3.65
N TRP A 49 6.69 -8.57 -2.63
CA TRP A 49 5.79 -7.45 -2.87
C TRP A 49 6.57 -6.25 -3.39
N LEU A 50 7.71 -5.94 -2.79
CA LEU A 50 8.59 -4.87 -3.25
C LEU A 50 9.04 -5.06 -4.71
N LYS A 51 9.34 -6.30 -5.11
CA LYS A 51 9.66 -6.62 -6.51
C LYS A 51 8.49 -6.30 -7.43
N GLU A 52 7.27 -6.70 -7.07
CA GLU A 52 6.05 -6.39 -7.84
C GLU A 52 5.79 -4.89 -7.92
N LEU A 53 5.89 -4.17 -6.80
CA LEU A 53 5.73 -2.71 -6.75
C LEU A 53 6.71 -2.01 -7.69
N ARG A 54 7.99 -2.40 -7.68
CA ARG A 54 9.01 -1.84 -8.59
C ARG A 54 8.74 -2.19 -10.07
N ALA A 55 8.26 -3.40 -10.32
CA ALA A 55 7.95 -3.86 -11.67
C ALA A 55 6.76 -3.12 -12.27
N LYS A 56 5.70 -2.87 -11.48
CA LYS A 56 4.40 -2.37 -11.98
C LYS A 56 4.17 -0.88 -11.76
N LEU A 57 4.79 -0.26 -10.75
CA LEU A 57 4.56 1.15 -10.44
C LEU A 57 5.60 2.09 -11.07
N ARG A 58 5.14 3.27 -11.47
CA ARG A 58 5.95 4.40 -11.93
C ARG A 58 5.68 5.63 -11.07
N LEU A 59 6.74 6.20 -10.50
CA LEU A 59 6.67 7.48 -9.79
C LEU A 59 6.29 8.60 -10.76
N GLN A 60 5.30 9.41 -10.37
CA GLN A 60 4.81 10.56 -11.12
C GLN A 60 5.41 11.86 -10.57
N LYS A 61 5.26 12.96 -11.31
CA LYS A 61 5.79 14.29 -10.91
C LYS A 61 5.18 14.84 -9.61
N ASN A 62 3.99 14.37 -9.23
CA ASN A 62 3.31 14.76 -7.99
C ASN A 62 3.78 13.95 -6.76
N GLY A 63 4.78 13.08 -6.90
CA GLY A 63 5.30 12.26 -5.80
C GLY A 63 4.51 10.99 -5.51
N LEU A 64 3.40 10.75 -6.23
CA LEU A 64 2.61 9.52 -6.14
C LEU A 64 3.03 8.52 -7.22
N TYR A 65 2.71 7.25 -6.99
CA TYR A 65 2.89 6.18 -7.95
C TYR A 65 1.62 5.95 -8.78
N ALA A 66 1.82 5.42 -9.98
CA ALA A 66 0.74 4.93 -10.85
C ALA A 66 1.15 3.60 -11.49
N LEU A 67 0.17 2.79 -11.88
CA LEU A 67 0.41 1.63 -12.74
C LEU A 67 1.05 2.06 -14.08
N LYS A 68 2.03 1.30 -14.56
CA LYS A 68 2.76 1.62 -15.80
C LYS A 68 1.90 1.50 -17.05
N ASP A 69 1.05 0.49 -17.11
CA ASP A 69 0.32 0.08 -18.33
C ASP A 69 -1.14 0.57 -18.36
N GLU A 70 -1.56 1.35 -17.37
CA GLU A 70 -2.93 1.86 -17.26
C GLU A 70 -2.96 3.39 -17.19
N LYS A 71 -4.03 4.00 -17.71
CA LYS A 71 -4.29 5.42 -17.45
C LYS A 71 -4.65 5.55 -15.96
N PRO A 72 -3.86 6.29 -15.15
CA PRO A 72 -4.10 6.33 -13.73
C PRO A 72 -5.40 7.03 -13.42
N LYS A 73 -6.29 6.33 -12.72
CA LYS A 73 -7.44 6.91 -12.01
C LYS A 73 -7.23 6.85 -10.50
N THR A 74 -6.69 5.74 -10.01
CA THR A 74 -6.21 5.59 -8.64
C THR A 74 -4.69 5.68 -8.60
N HIS A 75 -4.15 6.52 -7.70
CA HIS A 75 -2.73 6.62 -7.42
C HIS A 75 -2.33 5.75 -6.24
N PHE A 76 -1.02 5.55 -6.08
CA PHE A 76 -0.46 4.74 -5.01
C PHE A 76 0.59 5.52 -4.22
N LEU A 77 0.72 5.19 -2.93
CA LEU A 77 1.83 5.61 -2.08
C LEU A 77 2.38 4.40 -1.31
N LEU A 78 3.65 4.44 -0.91
CA LEU A 78 4.23 3.35 -0.12
C LEU A 78 3.96 3.57 1.36
N SER A 79 3.49 2.53 2.05
CA SER A 79 3.18 2.51 3.48
C SER A 79 3.54 1.15 4.06
N THR A 80 3.72 1.05 5.37
CA THR A 80 3.83 -0.24 6.04
C THR A 80 3.34 -0.11 7.47
N GLU A 81 2.73 -1.18 7.97
CA GLU A 81 2.46 -1.36 9.38
C GLU A 81 3.62 -2.16 10.01
N LEU A 82 3.89 -1.92 11.30
CA LEU A 82 4.91 -2.63 12.05
C LEU A 82 4.34 -3.09 13.39
N SER A 83 4.50 -4.36 13.73
CA SER A 83 4.28 -4.83 15.10
C SER A 83 5.59 -4.78 15.86
N ALA A 84 5.71 -3.84 16.80
CA ALA A 84 6.89 -3.65 17.62
C ALA A 84 6.80 -4.46 18.92
N ILE A 85 7.65 -5.47 19.05
CA ILE A 85 7.83 -6.24 20.28
C ILE A 85 9.25 -6.03 20.77
N TYR A 86 9.40 -5.40 21.93
CA TYR A 86 10.70 -5.05 22.50
C TYR A 86 10.71 -5.12 24.02
N THR A 87 11.90 -5.18 24.62
CA THR A 87 12.09 -5.23 26.07
C THR A 87 12.80 -3.95 26.53
N GLN A 88 12.27 -3.30 27.56
CA GLN A 88 12.85 -2.12 28.20
C GLN A 88 12.75 -2.27 29.71
N ASP A 89 13.84 -2.04 30.44
CA ASP A 89 13.92 -2.14 31.91
C ASP A 89 13.34 -3.46 32.48
N GLY A 90 13.60 -4.57 31.79
CA GLY A 90 13.10 -5.90 32.17
C GLY A 90 11.61 -6.14 31.86
N LYS A 91 10.90 -5.18 31.27
CA LYS A 91 9.49 -5.30 30.89
C LYS A 91 9.33 -5.47 29.37
N VAL A 92 8.47 -6.41 28.97
CA VAL A 92 8.13 -6.62 27.56
C VAL A 92 7.01 -5.66 27.14
N HIS A 93 7.22 -4.97 26.03
CA HIS A 93 6.28 -4.09 25.38
C HIS A 93 5.87 -4.70 24.04
N ARG A 94 4.56 -4.60 23.73
CA ARG A 94 3.98 -5.05 22.46
C ARG A 94 3.09 -3.92 21.96
N ILE A 95 3.50 -3.28 20.88
CA ILE A 95 2.79 -2.18 20.24
C ILE A 95 2.47 -2.65 18.82
N HIS A 96 1.20 -2.57 18.46
CA HIS A 96 0.76 -2.80 17.09
C HIS A 96 0.58 -1.47 16.39
#